data_AF-A0A1J0TQ42-F1
#
_entry.id   AF-A0A1J0TQ42-F1
#
_cell.length_a   1.000
_cell.length_b   1.000
_cell.length_c   1.000
_cell.angle_alpha   90.00
_cell.angle_beta   90.00
_cell.angle_gamma   90.00
#
_symmetry.space_group_name_H-M   'P 1'
#
loop_
_entity.id
_entity.type
_entity.pdbx_description
1 polymer ?
#
loop_
_entity_poly.entity_id
_entity_poly.type
_entity_poly.pdbx_seq_one_letter_code
_entity_poly.pdbx_strand_id
1 'polypeptide(L)'
;MPVFVAQSTGDDLVLAQGVDPMVDEWCSAGADVTYRRYDVGPVLTKTGTGHLIGMFPAVVEGVDWLDQRFSGRESQSDCTA
;
A
#
# COMPACT_ATOMS: atom_id res chain seq x y z
N MET A 1 -13.61 5.73 -6.98
CA MET A 1 -13.79 4.82 -5.84
C MET A 1 -12.50 4.84 -5.06
N PRO A 2 -12.54 4.91 -3.72
CA PRO A 2 -11.34 4.93 -2.91
C PRO A 2 -10.62 3.58 -2.96
N VAL A 3 -9.29 3.61 -2.95
CA VAL A 3 -8.42 2.43 -2.97
C VAL A 3 -7.36 2.55 -1.88
N PHE A 4 -7.11 1.45 -1.18
CA PHE A 4 -6.00 1.31 -0.25
C PHE A 4 -4.91 0.46 -0.91
N VAL A 5 -3.71 1.02 -1.03
CA VAL A 5 -2.51 0.32 -1.48
C VAL A 5 -1.52 0.27 -0.34
N ALA A 6 -0.87 -0.87 -0.16
CA ALA A 6 0.11 -1.05 0.91
C ALA A 6 1.33 -1.78 0.35
N GLN A 7 2.52 -1.30 0.70
CA GLN A 7 3.77 -1.84 0.16
C GLN A 7 4.89 -1.81 1.20
N SER A 8 5.66 -2.90 1.25
CA SER A 8 6.92 -2.95 2.01
C SER A 8 8.06 -2.36 1.17
N THR A 9 8.88 -1.48 1.75
CA THR A 9 10.04 -0.90 1.04
C THR A 9 11.10 -1.94 0.70
N GLY A 10 11.26 -2.95 1.56
CA GLY A 10 12.20 -4.07 1.38
C GLY A 10 11.55 -5.34 0.82
N ASP A 11 10.40 -5.23 0.17
CA ASP A 11 9.75 -6.36 -0.50
C ASP A 11 10.70 -7.00 -1.53
N ASP A 12 10.97 -8.28 -1.36
CA ASP A 12 11.90 -9.05 -2.18
C ASP A 12 11.21 -9.94 -3.22
N LEU A 13 9.89 -9.85 -3.35
CA LEU A 13 9.06 -10.62 -4.28
C LEU A 13 8.21 -9.71 -5.18
N VAL A 14 7.43 -8.82 -4.58
CA VAL A 14 6.61 -7.80 -5.26
C VAL A 14 7.26 -6.44 -5.04
N LEU A 15 8.14 -6.08 -5.96
CA LEU A 15 9.07 -4.96 -5.75
C LEU A 15 8.35 -3.61 -5.73
N ALA A 16 8.68 -2.76 -4.75
CA ALA A 16 8.14 -1.40 -4.64
C ALA A 16 8.34 -0.56 -5.91
N GLN A 17 9.44 -0.78 -6.64
CA GLN A 17 9.73 -0.13 -7.92
C GLN A 17 8.68 -0.36 -9.02
N GLY A 18 7.82 -1.37 -8.88
CA GLY A 18 6.67 -1.58 -9.77
C GLY A 18 5.36 -1.00 -9.23
N VAL A 19 5.21 -0.93 -7.91
CA VAL A 19 4.00 -0.42 -7.25
C VAL A 19 3.98 1.10 -7.22
N ASP A 20 5.11 1.76 -6.98
CA ASP A 20 5.17 3.23 -6.95
C ASP A 20 4.70 3.85 -8.28
N PRO A 21 5.18 3.41 -9.47
CA PRO A 21 4.68 3.95 -10.74
C PRO A 21 3.20 3.65 -11.00
N MET A 22 2.69 2.50 -10.53
CA MET A 22 1.26 2.18 -10.63
C MET A 22 0.41 3.15 -9.81
N VAL A 23 0.83 3.46 -8.57
CA VAL A 23 0.15 4.44 -7.72
C VAL A 23 0.21 5.82 -8.35
N ASP A 24 1.36 6.24 -8.88
CA ASP A 24 1.52 7.52 -9.56
C ASP A 24 0.60 7.63 -10.78
N GLU A 25 0.51 6.58 -11.60
CA GLU A 25 -0.38 6.55 -12.76
C GLU A 25 -1.86 6.66 -12.33
N TRP A 26 -2.28 5.94 -11.30
CA TRP A 26 -3.63 6.03 -10.76
C TRP A 26 -3.94 7.42 -10.21
N CYS A 27 -3.01 8.03 -9.47
CA CYS A 27 -3.14 9.39 -9.00
C CYS A 27 -3.28 10.39 -10.16
N SER A 28 -2.46 10.26 -11.21
CA SER A 28 -2.53 11.11 -12.41
C SER A 28 -3.86 10.99 -13.16
N ALA A 29 -4.52 9.83 -13.06
CA ALA A 29 -5.84 9.58 -13.63
C ALA A 29 -7.00 10.07 -12.75
N GLY A 30 -6.73 10.69 -11.60
CA GLY A 30 -7.74 11.21 -10.68
C GLY A 30 -8.31 10.17 -9.72
N ALA A 31 -7.60 9.08 -9.47
CA ALA A 31 -7.99 8.11 -8.45
C ALA A 31 -7.85 8.70 -7.03
N ASP A 32 -8.64 8.14 -6.11
CA ASP A 32 -8.52 8.39 -4.66
C ASP A 32 -7.75 7.21 -4.06
N VAL A 33 -6.46 7.44 -3.78
CA VAL A 33 -5.54 6.40 -3.32
C VAL A 33 -4.99 6.78 -1.95
N THR A 34 -5.24 5.93 -0.96
CA THR A 34 -4.47 5.91 0.29
C THR A 34 -3.29 4.96 0.09
N TYR A 35 -2.05 5.44 0.16
CA TYR A 35 -0.85 4.63 -0.07
C TYR A 35 0.02 4.53 1.18
N ARG A 36 0.08 3.32 1.76
CA ARG A 36 0.88 3.03 2.95
C ARG A 36 2.18 2.34 2.57
N ARG A 37 3.30 2.92 3.01
CA ARG A 37 4.62 2.30 2.91
C ARG A 37 5.12 1.86 4.28
N TYR A 38 5.51 0.60 4.39
CA TYR A 38 6.15 0.06 5.58
C TYR A 38 7.66 0.01 5.37
N ASP A 39 8.39 0.70 6.24
CA ASP A 39 9.84 0.73 6.15
C ASP A 39 10.43 -0.56 6.73
N VAL A 40 10.68 -1.52 5.85
CA VAL A 40 11.28 -2.82 6.18
C VAL A 40 12.58 -2.90 5.42
N GLY A 41 13.70 -3.02 6.12
CA GLY A 41 15.00 -3.21 5.48
C GLY A 41 15.07 -4.53 4.70
N PRO A 42 16.06 -4.73 3.81
CA PRO A 42 16.25 -6.00 3.13
C PRO A 42 16.53 -7.13 4.14
N VAL A 43 15.68 -8.16 4.16
CA VAL A 43 15.82 -9.33 5.05
C VAL A 43 15.63 -10.60 4.24
N LEU A 44 16.56 -11.54 4.34
CA LEU A 44 16.52 -12.85 3.66
C LEU A 44 16.04 -12.74 2.20
N THR A 45 16.70 -11.91 1.39
CA THR A 45 16.22 -11.58 0.04
C THR A 45 16.07 -12.82 -0.87
N LYS A 46 15.12 -12.75 -1.82
CA LYS A 46 14.71 -13.83 -2.74
C LYS A 46 14.01 -15.01 -2.06
N THR A 47 13.48 -14.81 -0.85
CA THR A 47 12.70 -15.83 -0.14
C THR A 47 11.24 -15.42 0.07
N GLY A 48 10.88 -14.16 -0.24
CA GLY A 48 9.58 -13.57 0.06
C GLY A 48 9.46 -13.09 1.51
N THR A 49 10.54 -13.09 2.29
CA THR A 49 10.51 -12.68 3.69
C THR A 49 10.19 -11.19 3.84
N GLY A 50 10.78 -10.34 3.00
CA GLY A 50 10.52 -8.90 3.00
C GLY A 50 9.06 -8.56 2.65
N HIS A 51 8.48 -9.36 1.74
CA HIS A 51 7.05 -9.32 1.40
C HIS A 51 6.16 -9.68 2.61
N LEU A 52 6.43 -10.83 3.23
CA LEU A 52 5.61 -11.35 4.34
C LEU A 52 5.64 -10.45 5.57
N ILE A 53 6.80 -9.87 5.92
CA ILE A 53 6.91 -8.96 7.07
C ILE A 53 6.00 -7.74 6.89
N GLY A 54 5.99 -7.14 5.70
CA GLY A 54 5.14 -6.00 5.39
C GLY A 54 3.66 -6.35 5.27
N MET A 55 3.33 -7.59 4.90
CA MET A 55 1.93 -8.05 4.77
C MET A 55 1.17 -7.99 6.11
N PHE A 56 1.81 -8.31 7.24
CA PHE A 56 1.13 -8.33 8.54
C PHE A 56 0.51 -6.98 8.94
N PRO A 57 1.27 -5.86 9.02
CA PRO A 57 0.67 -4.56 9.32
C PRO A 57 -0.28 -4.10 8.21
N ALA A 58 0.01 -4.42 6.94
CA ALA A 58 -0.87 -4.09 5.80
C ALA A 58 -2.29 -4.68 5.94
N VAL A 59 -2.41 -5.94 6.38
CA VAL A 59 -3.71 -6.60 6.55
C VAL A 59 -4.49 -5.95 7.69
N VAL A 60 -3.84 -5.66 8.82
CA VAL A 60 -4.51 -5.02 9.96
C VAL A 60 -5.02 -3.63 9.57
N GLU A 61 -4.17 -2.80 8.97
CA GLU A 61 -4.54 -1.45 8.54
C GLU A 61 -5.57 -1.47 7.40
N GLY A 62 -5.46 -2.41 6.47
CA GLY A 62 -6.40 -2.54 5.34
C GLY A 62 -7.80 -2.95 5.78
N VAL A 63 -7.92 -3.86 6.77
CA VAL A 63 -9.22 -4.23 7.34
C VAL A 63 -9.86 -3.05 8.09
N ASP A 64 -9.08 -2.32 8.88
CA ASP A 64 -9.57 -1.11 9.55
C ASP A 64 -9.99 -0.04 8.53
N TRP A 65 -9.19 0.18 7.48
CA TRP A 65 -9.52 1.11 6.40
C TRP A 65 -10.83 0.72 5.71
N LEU A 66 -11.05 -0.57 5.44
CA LEU A 66 -12.31 -1.07 4.87
C LEU A 66 -13.51 -0.82 5.79
N ASP A 67 -13.37 -1.10 7.10
CA ASP A 67 -14.42 -0.83 8.09
C ASP A 67 -14.81 0.66 8.12
N GLN A 68 -13.80 1.54 8.05
CA GLN A 68 -14.04 2.99 7.94
C GLN A 68 -14.84 3.35 6.68
N ARG A 69 -14.54 2.75 5.52
CA ARG A 69 -15.29 3.00 4.27
C ARG A 69 -16.72 2.46 4.34
N PHE A 70 -16.92 1.26 4.87
CA PHE A 70 -18.25 0.68 5.01
C PHE A 70 -19.12 1.36 6.08
N SER A 71 -18.50 2.01 7.07
CA SER A 71 -19.19 2.87 8.04
C SER A 71 -19.48 4.29 7.53
N GLY A 72 -19.17 4.58 6.26
CA GLY A 72 -19.48 5.85 5.60
C GLY A 72 -18.48 6.97 5.88
N ARG A 73 -17.30 6.67 6.42
CA ARG A 73 -16.23 7.66 6.60
C ARG A 73 -15.53 7.91 5.27
N GLU A 74 -15.32 9.17 4.93
CA GLU A 74 -14.55 9.58 3.74
C GLU A 74 -13.10 9.09 3.81
N SER A 75 -12.54 8.75 2.64
CA SER A 75 -11.13 8.47 2.42
C SER A 75 -10.29 9.75 2.45
N GLN A 76 -9.02 9.58 2.79
CA GLN A 76 -8.00 10.61 2.61
C GLN A 76 -7.05 10.09 1.53
N SER A 77 -7.09 10.76 0.39
CA SER A 77 -6.19 10.48 -0.72
C SER A 77 -4.81 11.07 -0.43
N ASP A 78 -3.76 10.31 -0.71
CA ASP A 78 -2.38 10.75 -0.69
C ASP A 78 -1.94 11.30 -2.06
N CYS A 79 -2.79 11.22 -3.08
CA CYS A 79 -2.52 11.82 -4.38
C CYS A 79 -2.51 13.34 -4.26
N THR A 80 -1.38 13.98 -4.59
CA THR A 80 -1.32 15.43 -4.82
C THR A 80 -1.94 15.78 -6.16
N ALA A 81 -2.86 16.75 -6.16
CA ALA A 81 -3.42 17.37 -7.36
C ALA A 81 -2.42 18.32 -8.04
#